data_AF-A0A4R6TEV2-F1
#
_entry.id   AF-A0A4R6TEV2-F1
#
_cell.length_a   1.000
_cell.length_b   1.000
_cell.length_c   1.000
_cell.angle_alpha   90.00
_cell.angle_beta   90.00
_cell.angle_gamma   90.00
#
_symmetry.space_group_name_H-M   'P 1'
#
loop_
_entity.id
_entity.type
_entity.pdbx_description
1 polymer ?
#
loop_
_entity_poly.entity_id
_entity_poly.type
_entity_poly.pdbx_seq_one_letter_code
_entity_poly.pdbx_strand_id
1 'polypeptide(L)'
;MSKKKKYYVVWKGKKTGVFSSWDACKKQIDGFTGAQYKAFTDKKEAELALSKSYDEYKGKNTKKPTLSAKEKAKYGTPVLESISVDAACSGNPGLMEYRGVLTHNKKEIFKMGPFKNGTNNIGEFLALVHGIALLKSKKMDTCPIYSDSKIAMGWVKQKQCRTNIVFDSSNKEILDLIKRAEKWLQENSFKNPLLKWETKAWGEIPADFGRK
;
A
#
# COMPACT_ATOMS: atom_id res chain seq x y z
N MET A 1 -30.02 -0.03 -8.47
CA MET A 1 -28.59 -0.30 -8.15
C MET A 1 -28.13 -1.52 -8.91
N SER A 2 -27.09 -1.44 -9.75
CA SER A 2 -26.62 -2.62 -10.50
C SER A 2 -25.94 -3.62 -9.55
N LYS A 3 -26.30 -4.90 -9.64
CA LYS A 3 -25.64 -5.97 -8.86
C LYS A 3 -24.16 -6.01 -9.27
N LYS A 4 -23.23 -5.87 -8.31
CA LYS A 4 -21.79 -6.06 -8.54
C LYS A 4 -21.55 -7.46 -9.12
N LYS A 5 -20.84 -7.56 -10.25
CA LYS A 5 -20.45 -8.84 -10.86
C LYS A 5 -19.62 -9.63 -9.85
N LYS A 6 -19.88 -10.94 -9.77
CA LYS A 6 -19.17 -11.88 -8.89
C LYS A 6 -18.61 -13.01 -9.73
N TYR A 7 -17.47 -13.53 -9.30
CA TYR A 7 -16.86 -14.73 -9.84
C TYR A 7 -16.87 -15.79 -8.76
N TYR A 8 -17.09 -17.05 -9.13
CA TYR A 8 -17.24 -18.16 -8.21
C TYR A 8 -16.22 -19.22 -8.56
N VAL A 9 -15.31 -19.50 -7.62
CA VAL A 9 -14.34 -20.57 -7.78
C VAL A 9 -14.91 -21.82 -7.15
N VAL A 10 -14.85 -22.94 -7.87
CA VAL A 10 -15.20 -24.27 -7.39
C VAL A 10 -13.94 -25.12 -7.40
N TRP A 11 -13.45 -25.48 -6.22
CA TRP A 11 -12.32 -26.40 -6.02
C TRP A 11 -12.78 -27.85 -5.94
N LYS A 12 -14.02 -28.07 -5.47
CA LYS A 12 -14.63 -29.39 -5.38
C LYS A 12 -16.12 -29.31 -5.69
N GLY A 13 -16.55 -30.07 -6.69
CA GLY A 13 -17.90 -30.11 -7.22
C GLY A 13 -17.95 -30.99 -8.47
N LYS A 14 -19.09 -31.02 -9.18
CA LYS A 14 -19.27 -31.74 -10.45
C LYS A 14 -18.27 -31.29 -11.52
N LYS A 15 -17.98 -29.98 -11.57
CA LYS A 15 -16.93 -29.39 -12.41
C LYS A 15 -16.20 -28.29 -11.64
N THR A 16 -14.88 -28.37 -11.61
CA THR A 16 -14.02 -27.34 -11.03
C THR A 16 -13.80 -26.19 -12.01
N GLY A 17 -13.47 -25.01 -11.49
CA GLY A 17 -13.17 -23.84 -12.32
C GLY A 17 -13.75 -22.53 -11.79
N VAL A 18 -13.63 -21.48 -12.59
CA VAL A 18 -14.18 -20.15 -12.31
C VAL A 18 -15.46 -19.93 -13.11
N PHE A 19 -16.54 -19.57 -12.42
CA PHE A 19 -17.86 -19.29 -13.00
C PHE A 19 -18.23 -17.82 -12.81
N SER A 20 -18.82 -17.18 -13.82
CA SER A 20 -19.20 -15.76 -13.81
C SER A 20 -20.62 -15.49 -13.29
N SER A 21 -21.36 -16.53 -12.91
CA SER A 21 -22.71 -16.41 -12.35
C SER A 21 -22.95 -17.44 -11.24
N TRP A 22 -23.85 -17.08 -10.31
CA TRP A 22 -24.27 -18.01 -9.26
C TRP A 22 -24.93 -19.24 -9.84
N ASP A 23 -25.77 -19.10 -10.87
CA ASP A 23 -26.49 -20.22 -11.46
C ASP A 23 -25.53 -21.24 -12.09
N ALA A 24 -24.46 -20.77 -12.75
CA ALA A 24 -23.43 -21.64 -13.30
C ALA A 24 -22.63 -22.36 -12.21
N CYS A 25 -22.28 -21.65 -11.13
CA CYS A 25 -21.63 -22.23 -9.95
C CYS A 25 -22.53 -23.26 -9.26
N LYS A 26 -23.80 -22.90 -9.02
CA LYS A 26 -24.79 -23.73 -8.32
C LYS A 26 -24.94 -25.08 -9.02
N LYS A 27 -25.05 -25.09 -10.35
CA LYS A 27 -25.09 -26.34 -11.15
C LYS A 27 -23.95 -27.31 -10.83
N GLN A 28 -22.78 -26.80 -10.42
CA GLN A 28 -21.61 -27.62 -10.10
C GLN A 28 -21.57 -28.11 -8.66
N ILE A 29 -22.22 -27.43 -7.72
CA ILE A 29 -22.12 -27.75 -6.29
C ILE A 29 -23.41 -28.35 -5.72
N ASP A 30 -24.54 -28.14 -6.39
CA ASP A 30 -25.86 -28.57 -5.93
C ASP A 30 -25.97 -30.10 -5.94
N GLY A 31 -26.32 -30.67 -4.79
CA GLY A 31 -26.33 -32.12 -4.55
C GLY A 31 -24.95 -32.78 -4.48
N PHE A 32 -23.84 -32.02 -4.44
CA PHE A 32 -22.49 -32.57 -4.34
C PHE A 32 -21.99 -32.53 -2.89
N THR A 33 -21.86 -33.70 -2.25
CA THR A 33 -21.40 -33.81 -0.86
C THR A 33 -19.97 -33.28 -0.70
N GLY A 34 -19.79 -32.32 0.22
CA GLY A 34 -18.49 -31.72 0.50
C GLY A 34 -17.98 -30.76 -0.58
N ALA A 35 -18.88 -30.12 -1.34
CA ALA A 35 -18.52 -29.09 -2.31
C ALA A 35 -17.71 -27.95 -1.68
N GLN A 36 -16.65 -27.51 -2.36
CA GLN A 36 -15.77 -26.43 -1.93
C GLN A 36 -15.84 -25.32 -2.97
N TYR A 37 -16.39 -24.18 -2.58
CA TYR A 37 -16.55 -23.04 -3.46
C TYR A 37 -16.50 -21.71 -2.71
N LYS A 38 -16.22 -20.62 -3.43
CA LYS A 38 -16.17 -19.27 -2.85
C LYS A 38 -16.41 -18.20 -3.91
N ALA A 39 -17.03 -17.11 -3.51
CA ALA A 39 -17.27 -15.95 -4.36
C ALA A 39 -16.17 -14.90 -4.22
N PHE A 40 -15.82 -14.26 -5.33
CA PHE A 40 -14.80 -13.22 -5.48
C PHE A 40 -15.41 -12.02 -6.21
N THR A 41 -14.90 -10.83 -5.92
CA THR A 41 -15.29 -9.59 -6.61
C THR A 41 -14.34 -9.22 -7.76
N ASP A 42 -13.15 -9.81 -7.80
CA ASP A 42 -12.15 -9.62 -8.85
C ASP A 42 -11.95 -10.92 -9.65
N LYS A 43 -11.85 -10.80 -10.98
CA LYS A 43 -11.70 -11.95 -11.88
C LYS A 43 -10.32 -12.59 -11.75
N LYS A 44 -9.26 -11.77 -11.69
CA LYS A 44 -7.88 -12.25 -11.61
C LYS A 44 -7.63 -12.93 -10.27
N GLU A 45 -8.19 -12.40 -9.18
CA GLU A 45 -8.13 -13.05 -7.86
C GLU A 45 -8.84 -14.40 -7.87
N ALA A 46 -9.99 -14.53 -8.55
CA ALA A 46 -10.69 -15.80 -8.70
C ALA A 46 -9.87 -16.83 -9.49
N GLU A 47 -9.23 -16.41 -10.60
CA GLU A 47 -8.36 -17.25 -11.41
C GLU A 47 -7.12 -17.71 -10.62
N LEU A 48 -6.48 -16.80 -9.88
CA LEU A 48 -5.36 -17.13 -8.99
C LEU A 48 -5.78 -18.03 -7.83
N ALA A 49 -6.98 -17.83 -7.28
CA ALA A 49 -7.47 -18.65 -6.18
C ALA A 49 -7.74 -20.09 -6.62
N LEU A 50 -8.13 -20.30 -7.88
CA LEU A 50 -8.28 -21.65 -8.46
C LEU A 50 -6.95 -22.41 -8.49
N SER A 51 -5.82 -21.73 -8.67
CA SER A 51 -4.48 -22.36 -8.65
C SER A 51 -3.94 -22.62 -7.24
N LYS A 52 -4.73 -22.39 -6.20
CA LYS A 52 -4.39 -22.52 -4.78
C LYS A 52 -5.38 -23.44 -4.06
N SER A 53 -5.09 -23.82 -2.81
CA SER A 53 -6.00 -24.68 -2.04
C SER A 53 -7.22 -23.92 -1.51
N TYR A 54 -8.37 -24.60 -1.42
CA TYR A 54 -9.57 -24.07 -0.76
C TYR A 54 -9.28 -23.65 0.69
N ASP A 55 -8.43 -24.39 1.40
CA ASP A 55 -8.12 -24.11 2.80
C ASP A 55 -7.41 -22.77 2.98
N GLU A 56 -6.66 -22.31 1.97
CA GLU A 56 -6.07 -20.97 1.97
C GLU A 56 -7.13 -19.86 1.87
N TYR A 57 -8.34 -20.15 1.43
CA TYR A 57 -9.41 -19.17 1.21
C TYR A 57 -10.63 -19.38 2.10
N LYS A 58 -10.74 -20.53 2.77
CA LYS A 58 -11.77 -20.81 3.78
C LYS A 58 -11.68 -19.75 4.89
N GLY A 59 -12.80 -19.14 5.25
CA GLY A 59 -12.85 -18.06 6.25
C GLY A 59 -12.33 -16.69 5.80
N LYS A 60 -11.57 -16.56 4.69
CA LYS A 60 -11.06 -15.25 4.22
C LYS A 60 -12.16 -14.39 3.58
N ASN A 61 -12.11 -13.07 3.77
CA ASN A 61 -12.98 -12.15 3.05
C ASN A 61 -12.38 -11.80 1.67
N THR A 62 -12.90 -12.45 0.63
CA THR A 62 -12.52 -12.26 -0.79
C THR A 62 -13.38 -11.22 -1.51
N LYS A 63 -14.21 -10.48 -0.76
CA LYS A 63 -15.04 -9.39 -1.25
C LYS A 63 -14.37 -8.08 -0.82
N LYS A 64 -13.18 -7.80 -1.35
CA LYS A 64 -12.55 -6.49 -1.12
C LYS A 64 -13.43 -5.41 -1.77
N PRO A 65 -13.87 -4.38 -1.04
CA PRO A 65 -14.65 -3.31 -1.64
C PRO A 65 -13.77 -2.54 -2.62
N THR A 66 -13.91 -2.84 -3.91
CA THR A 66 -13.40 -1.98 -4.98
C THR A 66 -14.38 -0.85 -5.22
N LEU A 67 -13.85 0.37 -5.30
CA LEU A 67 -14.64 1.55 -5.65
C LEU A 67 -15.20 1.37 -7.07
N SER A 68 -16.49 1.66 -7.24
CA SER A 68 -17.10 1.80 -8.56
C SER A 68 -16.46 2.96 -9.34
N ALA A 69 -16.63 2.98 -10.66
CA ALA A 69 -16.10 4.08 -11.49
C ALA A 69 -16.58 5.47 -11.00
N LYS A 70 -17.85 5.57 -10.58
CA LYS A 70 -18.43 6.81 -10.02
C LYS A 70 -17.79 7.20 -8.69
N GLU A 71 -17.45 6.22 -7.85
CA GLU A 71 -16.75 6.48 -6.59
C GLU A 71 -15.29 6.86 -6.80
N LYS A 72 -14.60 6.23 -7.77
CA LYS A 72 -13.23 6.59 -8.16
C LYS A 72 -13.14 8.01 -8.70
N ALA A 73 -14.12 8.44 -9.51
CA ALA A 73 -14.16 9.79 -10.08
C ALA A 73 -14.14 10.90 -9.01
N LYS A 74 -14.65 10.64 -7.80
CA LYS A 74 -14.62 11.60 -6.69
C LYS A 74 -13.21 11.94 -6.20
N TYR A 75 -12.23 11.08 -6.48
CA TYR A 75 -10.85 11.29 -6.08
C TYR A 75 -10.04 12.04 -7.15
N GLY A 76 -10.59 12.23 -8.36
CA GLY A 76 -9.87 12.85 -9.47
C GLY A 76 -8.69 12.00 -9.96
N THR A 77 -7.75 12.65 -10.65
CA THR A 77 -6.51 12.06 -11.13
C THR A 77 -5.32 12.56 -10.30
N PRO A 78 -4.31 11.71 -10.04
CA PRO A 78 -3.11 12.15 -9.33
C PRO A 78 -2.36 13.21 -10.16
N VAL A 79 -1.72 14.16 -9.47
CA VAL A 79 -0.77 15.09 -10.10
C VAL A 79 0.47 14.28 -10.49
N LEU A 80 0.83 14.22 -11.77
CA LEU A 80 1.95 13.40 -12.22
C LEU A 80 3.31 14.09 -12.05
N GLU A 81 3.33 15.43 -12.12
CA GLU A 81 4.49 16.27 -11.84
C GLU A 81 4.71 16.41 -10.32
N SER A 82 5.00 15.29 -9.69
CA SER A 82 5.24 15.14 -8.25
C SER A 82 6.24 14.02 -7.98
N ILE A 83 6.60 13.86 -6.71
CA ILE A 83 7.28 12.65 -6.23
C ILE A 83 6.32 11.81 -5.39
N SER A 84 6.55 10.50 -5.36
CA SER A 84 5.87 9.56 -4.48
C SER A 84 6.90 8.88 -3.60
N VAL A 85 6.59 8.72 -2.31
CA VAL A 85 7.45 8.05 -1.33
C VAL A 85 6.71 6.91 -0.67
N ASP A 86 7.44 5.87 -0.29
CA ASP A 86 6.92 4.67 0.36
C ASP A 86 8.01 3.98 1.17
N ALA A 87 7.61 3.15 2.12
CA ALA A 87 8.50 2.29 2.88
C ALA A 87 8.01 0.84 2.89
N ALA A 88 8.97 -0.08 3.01
CA ALA A 88 8.72 -1.49 3.22
C ALA A 88 9.45 -1.98 4.45
N CYS A 89 8.85 -2.93 5.16
CA CYS A 89 9.42 -3.53 6.36
C CYS A 89 9.19 -5.05 6.38
N SER A 90 10.26 -5.83 6.26
CA SER A 90 10.21 -7.30 6.35
C SER A 90 10.24 -7.74 7.82
N GLY A 91 9.05 -8.00 8.37
CA GLY A 91 8.82 -8.04 9.83
C GLY A 91 8.61 -6.62 10.36
N ASN A 92 7.70 -6.40 11.30
CA ASN A 92 7.36 -5.06 11.80
C ASN A 92 7.23 -5.06 13.33
N PRO A 93 8.34 -4.93 14.09
CA PRO A 93 9.66 -4.46 13.64
C PRO A 93 10.48 -5.47 12.82
N GLY A 94 11.39 -4.98 11.96
CA GLY A 94 12.22 -5.83 11.10
C GLY A 94 13.14 -5.04 10.15
N LEU A 95 13.49 -5.63 9.00
CA LEU A 95 14.34 -4.96 7.99
C LEU A 95 13.52 -3.92 7.24
N MET A 96 13.82 -2.64 7.49
CA MET A 96 13.06 -1.50 6.98
C MET A 96 13.86 -0.74 5.92
N GLU A 97 13.26 -0.53 4.75
CA GLU A 97 13.80 0.31 3.68
C GLU A 97 12.75 1.32 3.23
N TYR A 98 13.20 2.44 2.63
CA TYR A 98 12.29 3.43 2.07
C TYR A 98 12.87 4.08 0.83
N ARG A 99 12.01 4.63 -0.03
CA ARG A 99 12.43 5.26 -1.28
C ARG A 99 11.51 6.39 -1.72
N GLY A 100 11.99 7.16 -2.69
CA GLY A 100 11.21 8.12 -3.44
C GLY A 100 11.38 7.90 -4.93
N VAL A 101 10.30 8.09 -5.68
CA VAL A 101 10.28 7.98 -7.15
C VAL A 101 9.57 9.19 -7.77
N LEU A 102 9.84 9.47 -9.05
CA LEU A 102 9.00 10.38 -9.82
C LEU A 102 7.64 9.72 -10.10
N THR A 103 6.54 10.41 -9.79
CA THR A 103 5.18 9.83 -9.85
C THR A 103 4.81 9.37 -11.27
N HIS A 104 5.20 10.13 -12.29
CA HIS A 104 4.85 9.85 -13.69
C HIS A 104 5.48 8.59 -14.32
N ASN A 105 6.66 8.14 -13.85
CA ASN A 105 7.43 7.08 -14.51
C ASN A 105 8.12 6.11 -13.55
N LYS A 106 7.94 6.27 -12.23
CA LYS A 106 8.54 5.42 -11.19
C LYS A 106 10.06 5.42 -11.15
N LYS A 107 10.73 6.38 -11.81
CA LYS A 107 12.19 6.52 -11.74
C LYS A 107 12.58 6.83 -10.30
N GLU A 108 13.40 5.97 -9.71
CA GLU A 108 13.91 6.13 -8.35
C GLU A 108 14.83 7.35 -8.26
N ILE A 109 14.56 8.22 -7.29
CA ILE A 109 15.34 9.44 -7.03
C ILE A 109 16.14 9.33 -5.73
N PHE A 110 15.73 8.46 -4.81
CA PHE A 110 16.53 8.04 -3.66
C PHE A 110 15.99 6.71 -3.12
N LYS A 111 16.87 5.95 -2.45
CA LYS A 111 16.55 4.72 -1.73
C LYS A 111 17.48 4.57 -0.53
N MET A 112 16.93 4.16 0.60
CA MET A 112 17.63 4.08 1.89
C MET A 112 17.30 2.76 2.59
N GLY A 113 18.30 2.20 3.28
CA GLY A 113 18.22 0.91 3.97
C GLY A 113 18.71 -0.28 3.13
N PRO A 114 18.44 -1.52 3.56
CA PRO A 114 17.60 -1.86 4.71
C PRO A 114 18.29 -1.57 6.05
N PHE A 115 17.53 -0.97 6.96
CA PHE A 115 17.90 -0.74 8.36
C PHE A 115 17.34 -1.86 9.24
N LYS A 116 18.10 -2.29 10.24
CA LYS A 116 17.66 -3.36 11.16
C LYS A 116 16.68 -2.82 12.19
N ASN A 117 15.72 -3.68 12.58
CA ASN A 117 14.76 -3.43 13.65
C ASN A 117 14.03 -2.07 13.53
N GLY A 118 13.61 -1.72 12.32
CA GLY A 118 12.74 -0.59 12.04
C GLY A 118 11.27 -0.97 11.97
N THR A 119 10.39 0.00 11.80
CA THR A 119 8.96 -0.23 11.54
C THR A 119 8.53 0.46 10.25
N ASN A 120 7.45 -0.03 9.65
CA ASN A 120 6.91 0.57 8.42
C ASN A 120 6.63 2.07 8.60
N ASN A 121 5.99 2.46 9.72
CA ASN A 121 5.64 3.85 9.98
C ASN A 121 6.87 4.77 10.16
N ILE A 122 7.96 4.25 10.71
CA ILE A 122 9.22 5.00 10.77
C ILE A 122 9.77 5.21 9.36
N GLY A 123 9.77 4.17 8.53
CA GLY A 123 10.22 4.28 7.14
C GLY A 123 9.42 5.31 6.35
N GLU A 124 8.09 5.27 6.45
CA GLU A 124 7.18 6.24 5.81
C GLU A 124 7.49 7.69 6.21
N PHE A 125 7.72 7.90 7.52
CA PHE A 125 8.10 9.22 8.04
C PHE A 125 9.44 9.69 7.50
N LEU A 126 10.47 8.84 7.55
CA LEU A 126 11.79 9.17 7.04
C LEU A 126 11.76 9.43 5.52
N ALA A 127 10.96 8.68 4.77
CA ALA A 127 10.80 8.87 3.33
C ALA A 127 10.22 10.25 2.99
N LEU A 128 9.18 10.69 3.72
CA LEU A 128 8.60 12.02 3.56
C LEU A 128 9.62 13.11 3.88
N VAL A 129 10.31 13.02 5.02
CA VAL A 129 11.30 14.05 5.41
C VAL A 129 12.44 14.10 4.41
N HIS A 130 12.93 12.96 3.93
CA HIS A 130 13.93 12.89 2.88
C HIS A 130 13.45 13.58 1.60
N GLY A 131 12.24 13.25 1.13
CA GLY A 131 11.64 13.86 -0.06
C GLY A 131 11.52 15.38 0.04
N ILE A 132 11.06 15.88 1.19
CA ILE A 132 10.96 17.33 1.45
C ILE A 132 12.34 17.98 1.40
N ALA A 133 13.32 17.40 2.11
CA ALA A 133 14.67 17.95 2.17
C ALA A 133 15.37 17.96 0.80
N LEU A 134 15.15 16.92 0.00
CA LEU A 134 15.66 16.82 -1.37
C LEU A 134 15.03 17.85 -2.30
N LEU A 135 13.71 18.05 -2.25
CA LEU A 135 13.05 19.06 -3.10
C LEU A 135 13.48 20.47 -2.71
N LYS A 136 13.62 20.74 -1.40
CA LYS A 136 14.14 22.02 -0.90
C LYS A 136 15.56 22.30 -1.40
N SER A 137 16.46 21.31 -1.36
CA SER A 137 17.84 21.50 -1.85
C SER A 137 17.91 21.77 -3.36
N LYS A 138 16.91 21.32 -4.10
CA LYS A 138 16.71 21.60 -5.53
C LYS A 138 15.90 22.85 -5.84
N LYS A 139 15.49 23.63 -4.83
CA LYS A 139 14.61 24.81 -4.96
C LYS A 139 13.26 24.49 -5.62
N MET A 140 12.75 23.27 -5.40
CA MET A 140 11.47 22.79 -5.94
C MET A 140 10.37 22.89 -4.87
N ASP A 141 10.16 24.08 -4.31
CA ASP A 141 9.32 24.29 -3.13
C ASP A 141 7.81 24.07 -3.36
N THR A 142 7.36 23.96 -4.61
CA THR A 142 5.96 23.75 -5.00
C THR A 142 5.67 22.33 -5.48
N CYS A 143 6.69 21.50 -5.68
CA CYS A 143 6.53 20.13 -6.17
C CYS A 143 5.80 19.27 -5.11
N PRO A 144 4.65 18.66 -5.43
CA PRO A 144 3.93 17.83 -4.47
C PRO A 144 4.67 16.54 -4.10
N ILE A 145 4.38 16.05 -2.90
CA ILE A 145 4.88 14.77 -2.39
C ILE A 145 3.69 13.91 -2.00
N TYR A 146 3.55 12.75 -2.65
CA TYR A 146 2.57 11.74 -2.28
C TYR A 146 3.16 10.74 -1.28
N SER A 147 2.39 10.45 -0.22
CA SER A 147 2.54 9.24 0.60
C SER A 147 1.14 8.64 0.82
N ASP A 148 1.06 7.34 0.98
CA ASP A 148 -0.19 6.69 1.35
C ASP A 148 -0.37 6.54 2.88
N SER A 149 0.62 6.95 3.68
CA SER A 149 0.62 6.85 5.14
C SER A 149 0.12 8.13 5.83
N LYS A 150 -1.13 8.10 6.30
CA LYS A 150 -1.70 9.19 7.12
C LYS A 150 -0.93 9.38 8.44
N ILE A 151 -0.36 8.31 8.99
CA ILE A 151 0.42 8.35 10.23
C ILE A 151 1.67 9.20 9.99
N ALA A 152 2.44 8.89 8.96
CA ALA A 152 3.67 9.61 8.64
C ALA A 152 3.40 11.07 8.25
N MET A 153 2.37 11.33 7.44
CA MET A 153 1.93 12.71 7.16
C MET A 153 1.60 13.49 8.44
N GLY A 154 0.95 12.83 9.41
CA GLY A 154 0.66 13.39 10.73
C GLY A 154 1.93 13.69 11.54
N TRP A 155 2.90 12.77 11.54
CA TRP A 155 4.19 12.94 12.22
C TRP A 155 5.02 14.08 11.61
N VAL A 156 5.02 14.23 10.28
CA VAL A 156 5.68 15.36 9.61
C VAL A 156 5.02 16.69 10.00
N LYS A 157 3.68 16.75 10.01
CA LYS A 157 2.94 17.94 10.46
C LYS A 157 3.27 18.31 11.91
N GLN A 158 3.46 17.31 12.77
CA GLN A 158 3.82 17.48 14.18
C GLN A 158 5.32 17.66 14.39
N LYS A 159 6.13 17.55 13.33
CA LYS A 159 7.59 17.58 13.36
C LYS A 159 8.21 16.56 14.34
N GLN A 160 7.56 15.42 14.51
CA GLN A 160 7.92 14.42 15.52
C GLN A 160 7.52 13.00 15.08
N CYS A 161 8.45 12.07 15.17
CA CYS A 161 8.24 10.64 14.94
C CYS A 161 7.72 9.96 16.21
N ARG A 162 6.41 9.83 16.35
CA ARG A 162 5.75 9.25 17.54
C ARG A 162 5.71 7.72 17.52
N THR A 163 6.89 7.10 17.42
CA THR A 163 7.05 5.64 17.47
C THR A 163 7.09 5.12 18.91
N ASN A 164 6.64 3.87 19.10
CA ASN A 164 6.70 3.15 20.39
C ASN A 164 7.82 2.10 20.42
N ILE A 165 8.70 2.07 19.42
CA ILE A 165 9.81 1.12 19.40
C ILE A 165 10.79 1.43 20.53
N VAL A 166 11.29 0.39 21.19
CA VAL A 166 12.39 0.52 22.14
C VAL A 166 13.70 0.65 21.35
N PHE A 167 14.49 1.66 21.68
CA PHE A 167 15.79 1.87 21.04
C PHE A 167 16.91 1.19 21.82
N ASP A 168 17.73 0.44 21.10
CA ASP A 168 18.92 -0.24 21.62
C ASP A 168 20.03 -0.22 20.55
N SER A 169 21.09 -1.01 20.74
CA SER A 169 22.21 -1.06 19.79
C SER A 169 21.82 -1.57 18.40
N SER A 170 20.75 -2.35 18.27
CA SER A 170 20.32 -2.97 17.02
C SER A 170 19.61 -2.03 16.06
N ASN A 171 19.04 -0.92 16.56
CA ASN A 171 18.31 0.09 15.78
C ASN A 171 18.84 1.52 15.98
N LYS A 172 20.09 1.65 16.46
CA LYS A 172 20.76 2.94 16.69
C LYS A 172 20.75 3.84 15.44
N GLU A 173 21.01 3.27 14.26
CA GLU A 173 21.02 4.02 13.00
C GLU A 173 19.65 4.66 12.69
N ILE A 174 18.56 3.95 13.02
CA ILE A 174 17.20 4.46 12.86
C ILE A 174 16.95 5.61 13.84
N LEU A 175 17.40 5.48 15.09
CA LEU A 175 17.30 6.56 16.08
C LEU A 175 18.01 7.83 15.60
N ASP A 176 19.22 7.68 15.05
CA ASP A 176 20.02 8.79 14.53
C ASP A 176 19.33 9.45 13.32
N LEU A 177 18.74 8.66 12.43
CA LEU A 177 17.94 9.16 11.31
C LEU A 177 16.69 9.91 11.76
N ILE A 178 15.96 9.40 12.76
CA ILE A 178 14.79 10.06 13.35
C ILE A 178 15.19 11.41 13.94
N LYS A 179 16.24 11.44 14.79
CA LYS A 179 16.72 12.69 15.41
C LYS A 179 17.11 13.72 14.37
N ARG A 180 17.81 13.30 13.31
CA ARG A 180 18.19 14.18 12.20
C ARG A 180 16.98 14.70 11.44
N ALA A 181 15.98 13.85 11.19
CA ALA A 181 14.75 14.22 10.49
C ALA A 181 13.91 15.22 11.31
N GLU A 182 13.72 14.96 12.60
CA GLU A 182 13.01 15.87 13.52
C GLU A 182 13.72 17.22 13.62
N LYS A 183 15.04 17.21 13.85
CA LYS A 183 15.85 18.44 13.87
C LYS A 183 15.68 19.23 12.57
N TRP A 184 15.78 18.56 11.42
CA TRP A 184 15.60 19.22 10.13
C TRP A 184 14.23 19.87 10.00
N LEU A 185 13.15 19.18 10.38
CA LEU A 185 11.79 19.72 10.35
C LEU A 185 11.61 20.91 11.30
N GLN A 186 12.28 20.93 12.45
CA GLN A 186 12.23 22.06 13.39
C GLN A 186 12.95 23.29 12.85
N GLU A 187 14.13 23.09 12.25
CA GLU A 187 14.99 24.17 11.76
C GLU A 187 14.63 24.68 10.37
N ASN A 188 13.77 23.96 9.62
CA ASN A 188 13.40 24.32 8.26
C ASN A 188 11.89 24.52 8.09
N SER A 189 11.55 25.42 7.18
CA SER A 189 10.21 25.53 6.61
C SER A 189 10.18 24.94 5.19
N PHE A 190 9.03 24.42 4.80
CA PHE A 190 8.77 23.90 3.46
C PHE A 190 7.37 24.29 3.01
N LYS A 191 7.19 24.46 1.69
CA LYS A 191 5.91 24.81 1.06
C LYS A 191 5.31 23.66 0.25
N ASN A 192 6.05 22.57 0.08
CA ASN A 192 5.65 21.41 -0.70
C ASN A 192 4.32 20.85 -0.21
N PRO A 193 3.31 20.70 -1.08
CA PRO A 193 2.07 20.03 -0.72
C PRO A 193 2.32 18.57 -0.37
N LEU A 194 1.93 18.15 0.83
CA LEU A 194 1.91 16.73 1.22
C LEU A 194 0.52 16.17 0.91
N LEU A 195 0.44 15.32 -0.10
CA LEU A 195 -0.81 14.78 -0.62
C LEU A 195 -0.97 13.30 -0.24
N LYS A 196 -2.20 12.93 0.13
CA LYS A 196 -2.53 11.52 0.37
C LYS A 196 -2.66 10.81 -0.97
N TRP A 197 -1.92 9.73 -1.17
CA TRP A 197 -2.16 8.83 -2.30
C TRP A 197 -3.41 7.99 -2.04
N GLU A 198 -4.37 8.00 -2.96
CA GLU A 198 -5.66 7.34 -2.77
C GLU A 198 -5.63 5.92 -3.32
N THR A 199 -5.01 5.00 -2.57
CA THR A 199 -4.73 3.61 -2.98
C THR A 199 -5.97 2.87 -3.51
N LYS A 200 -7.14 3.14 -2.94
CA LYS A 200 -8.42 2.54 -3.38
C LYS A 200 -8.88 3.02 -4.75
N ALA A 201 -8.53 4.25 -5.12
CA ALA A 201 -8.90 4.86 -6.39
C ALA A 201 -7.85 4.59 -7.47
N TRP A 202 -6.58 4.81 -7.14
CA TRP A 202 -5.47 4.87 -8.10
C TRP A 202 -4.59 3.62 -8.13
N GLY A 203 -4.82 2.64 -7.24
CA GLY A 203 -3.96 1.47 -7.07
C GLY A 203 -2.78 1.75 -6.15
N GLU A 204 -1.80 0.85 -6.11
CA GLU A 204 -0.61 1.03 -5.27
C GLU A 204 0.15 2.31 -5.63
N ILE A 205 0.74 2.94 -4.61
CA ILE A 205 1.53 4.16 -4.80
C ILE A 205 2.72 3.87 -5.74
N PRO A 206 3.15 4.82 -6.60
CA PRO A 206 4.26 4.56 -7.53
C PRO A 206 5.56 4.07 -6.88
N ALA A 207 5.78 4.44 -5.61
CA ALA A 207 6.93 4.01 -4.82
C ALA A 207 6.75 2.64 -4.13
N ASP A 208 5.61 1.96 -4.25
CA ASP A 208 5.35 0.66 -3.63
C ASP A 208 6.42 -0.38 -3.99
N PHE A 209 6.94 -1.10 -2.99
CA PHE A 209 8.01 -2.09 -3.18
C PHE A 209 7.57 -3.39 -3.85
N GLY A 210 6.28 -3.63 -4.05
CA GLY A 210 5.75 -4.82 -4.69
C GLY A 210 5.86 -6.09 -3.84
N ARG A 211 6.09 -5.96 -2.53
CA ARG A 211 6.26 -7.06 -1.58
C ARG A 211 5.09 -7.06 -0.59
N LYS A 212 3.98 -7.72 -0.96
CA LYS A 212 2.83 -7.95 -0.09
C LYS A 212 2.65 -9.43 0.19
#